data_AF-A0A8J4PTT7-F1
#
_entry.id   AF-A0A8J4PTT7-F1
#
_cell.length_a   1.000
_cell.length_b   1.000
_cell.length_c   1.000
_cell.angle_alpha   90.00
_cell.angle_beta   90.00
_cell.angle_gamma   90.00
#
_symmetry.space_group_name_H-M   'P 1'
#
loop_
_entity.id
_entity.type
_entity.pdbx_description
1 polymer ?
#
loop_
_entity_poly.entity_id
_entity_poly.type
_entity_poly.pdbx_seq_one_letter_code
_entity_poly.pdbx_strand_id
1 'polypeptide(L)'
;MDTIKQYTNQWKLESKFRIFFSTAVILISSLYAAVFLMLPAIMIRPFFRKLAFQIHHKVASLWFRLVLFVFEVFNGIEVRYYGDEVGQGEAAILMMNHPSEVDWLFSYSIAQRTKSLSKIKVILKNDVRYVPGVGWGCDNLDYIFLSRDWAFDKSHIEYKLNGFKEMDFKPWIVIFPEGTDLDPVKLKKSWDYSEKNGFPKFNNVLLPRHKGLHAIVEPMRDRLDAVYDITIGYESKPSILSCISGTNPKVVNIHIKKILLKDIPTDEDKLQSWLFGVYKEKDALLQHLKENQTFPCPFKAPRPGLSILASIFIWFKFFIGPLTALIFYSTPVRIYFILAIIYYIFNSKIEELRKWRGLQKDVYKPKPKVN
;
A
#
# COMPACT_ATOMS: atom_id res chain seq x y z
N MET A 1 28.01 -35.63 -5.35
CA MET A 1 26.65 -35.46 -5.90
C MET A 1 25.59 -35.38 -4.79
N ASP A 2 25.76 -36.14 -3.70
CA ASP A 2 24.80 -36.20 -2.59
C ASP A 2 24.78 -34.95 -1.70
N THR A 3 25.93 -34.29 -1.53
CA THR A 3 26.03 -33.02 -0.79
C THR A 3 25.24 -31.90 -1.48
N ILE A 4 25.33 -31.79 -2.82
CA ILE A 4 24.58 -30.80 -3.61
C ILE A 4 23.07 -31.07 -3.53
N LYS A 5 22.66 -32.34 -3.60
CA LYS A 5 21.26 -32.73 -3.41
C LYS A 5 20.76 -32.40 -2.01
N GLN A 6 21.57 -32.62 -0.98
CA GLN A 6 21.24 -32.30 0.42
C GLN A 6 21.08 -30.78 0.64
N TYR A 7 22.02 -29.96 0.16
CA TYR A 7 21.91 -28.50 0.20
C TYR A 7 20.68 -27.99 -0.58
N THR A 8 20.43 -28.55 -1.76
CA THR A 8 19.26 -28.19 -2.58
C THR A 8 17.95 -28.54 -1.87
N ASN A 9 17.90 -29.68 -1.18
CA ASN A 9 16.72 -30.11 -0.43
C ASN A 9 16.50 -29.26 0.82
N GLN A 10 17.57 -28.91 1.54
CA GLN A 10 17.50 -28.03 2.70
C GLN A 10 17.02 -26.63 2.31
N TRP A 11 17.58 -26.05 1.26
CA TRP A 11 17.15 -24.74 0.76
C TRP A 11 15.69 -24.74 0.31
N LYS A 12 15.24 -25.80 -0.37
CA LYS A 12 13.83 -25.98 -0.74
C LYS A 12 12.92 -26.10 0.49
N LEU A 13 13.36 -26.80 1.53
CA LEU A 13 12.59 -26.97 2.77
C LEU A 13 12.48 -25.65 3.53
N GLU A 14 13.58 -24.91 3.63
CA GLU A 14 13.61 -23.57 4.23
C GLU A 14 12.71 -22.59 3.47
N SER A 15 12.74 -22.61 2.14
CA SER A 15 11.85 -21.77 1.32
C SER A 15 10.38 -22.13 1.52
N LYS A 16 10.02 -23.43 1.52
CA LYS A 16 8.65 -23.87 1.80
C LYS A 16 8.18 -23.47 3.19
N PHE A 17 9.03 -23.62 4.21
CA PHE A 17 8.74 -23.19 5.56
C PHE A 17 8.51 -21.67 5.63
N ARG A 18 9.39 -20.87 5.01
CA ARG A 18 9.24 -19.41 4.93
C ARG A 18 7.92 -19.02 4.27
N ILE A 19 7.59 -19.65 3.15
CA ILE A 19 6.34 -19.41 2.44
C ILE A 19 5.15 -19.71 3.34
N PHE A 20 5.12 -20.90 3.95
CA PHE A 20 4.03 -21.32 4.82
C PHE A 20 3.89 -20.39 6.03
N PHE A 21 4.98 -20.13 6.74
CA PHE A 21 4.98 -19.28 7.93
C PHE A 21 4.54 -17.84 7.60
N SER A 22 5.18 -17.20 6.62
CA SER A 22 4.87 -15.83 6.22
C SER A 22 3.42 -15.70 5.75
N THR A 23 2.95 -16.64 4.93
CA THR A 23 1.56 -16.66 4.43
C THR A 23 0.57 -16.85 5.58
N ALA A 24 0.79 -17.85 6.43
CA ALA A 24 -0.09 -18.13 7.57
C ALA A 24 -0.13 -16.94 8.53
N VAL A 25 1.02 -16.38 8.90
CA VAL A 25 1.10 -15.24 9.83
C VAL A 25 0.38 -14.03 9.25
N ILE A 26 0.63 -13.64 7.99
CA ILE A 26 -0.01 -12.46 7.38
C ILE A 26 -1.52 -12.66 7.20
N LEU A 27 -1.96 -13.81 6.70
CA LEU A 27 -3.38 -14.07 6.43
C LEU A 27 -4.18 -14.25 7.73
N ILE A 28 -3.68 -15.05 8.69
CA ILE A 28 -4.37 -15.26 9.97
C ILE A 28 -4.43 -13.95 10.76
N SER A 29 -3.31 -13.22 10.86
CA SER A 29 -3.28 -11.94 11.60
C SER A 29 -4.19 -10.88 10.95
N SER A 30 -4.22 -10.76 9.62
CA SER A 30 -5.09 -9.80 8.94
C SER A 30 -6.57 -10.15 9.10
N LEU A 31 -6.91 -11.44 9.02
CA LEU A 31 -8.27 -11.92 9.26
C LEU A 31 -8.71 -11.65 10.70
N TYR A 32 -7.86 -11.97 11.68
CA TYR A 32 -8.15 -11.72 13.09
C TYR A 32 -8.23 -10.23 13.41
N ALA A 33 -7.36 -9.40 12.80
CA ALA A 33 -7.44 -7.95 12.91
C ALA A 33 -8.80 -7.43 12.42
N ALA A 34 -9.23 -7.85 11.23
CA ALA A 34 -10.50 -7.43 10.65
C ALA A 34 -11.70 -7.89 11.51
N VAL A 35 -11.73 -9.16 11.90
CA VAL A 35 -12.88 -9.77 12.58
C VAL A 35 -12.95 -9.42 14.07
N PHE A 36 -11.86 -9.52 14.82
CA PHE A 36 -11.90 -9.38 16.28
C PHE A 36 -11.54 -7.98 16.76
N LEU A 37 -10.75 -7.21 16.00
CA LEU A 37 -10.25 -5.91 16.46
C LEU A 37 -10.94 -4.74 15.76
N MET A 38 -11.19 -4.85 14.45
CA MET A 38 -11.79 -3.76 13.68
C MET A 38 -13.32 -3.82 13.63
N LEU A 39 -13.93 -5.00 13.52
CA LEU A 39 -15.40 -5.11 13.43
C LEU A 39 -16.12 -4.54 14.66
N PRO A 40 -15.69 -4.80 15.91
CA PRO A 40 -16.30 -4.16 17.08
C PRO A 40 -16.22 -2.63 17.02
N ALA A 41 -15.13 -2.08 16.50
CA ALA A 41 -14.97 -0.64 16.30
C ALA A 41 -15.92 -0.07 15.22
N ILE A 42 -16.44 -0.89 14.30
CA ILE A 42 -17.50 -0.45 13.37
C ILE A 42 -18.81 -0.25 14.13
N MET A 43 -19.13 -1.12 15.10
CA MET A 43 -20.39 -1.04 15.85
C MET A 43 -20.49 0.23 16.71
N ILE A 44 -19.36 0.75 17.19
CA ILE A 44 -19.32 2.01 17.95
C ILE A 44 -19.23 3.26 17.05
N ARG A 45 -18.94 3.11 15.76
CA ARG A 45 -18.73 4.23 14.81
C ARG A 45 -19.92 5.20 14.74
N PRO A 46 -21.20 4.77 14.79
CA PRO A 46 -22.35 5.69 14.78
C PRO A 46 -22.36 6.66 15.98
N PHE A 47 -21.85 6.23 17.13
CA PHE A 47 -21.84 7.02 18.36
C PHE A 47 -20.50 7.75 18.57
N PHE A 48 -19.39 7.12 18.16
CA PHE A 48 -18.02 7.60 18.41
C PHE A 48 -17.13 7.48 17.16
N ARG A 49 -17.48 8.19 16.08
CA ARG A 49 -16.76 8.15 14.79
C ARG A 49 -15.25 8.33 14.93
N LYS A 50 -14.80 9.32 15.73
CA LYS A 50 -13.36 9.61 15.94
C LYS A 50 -12.64 8.50 16.68
N LEU A 51 -13.27 7.90 17.69
CA LEU A 51 -12.69 6.79 18.43
C LEU A 51 -12.57 5.54 17.55
N ALA A 52 -13.63 5.18 16.81
CA ALA A 52 -13.61 4.07 15.86
C ALA A 52 -12.48 4.22 14.84
N PHE A 53 -12.37 5.41 14.25
CA PHE A 53 -11.30 5.77 13.32
C PHE A 53 -9.92 5.57 13.96
N GLN A 54 -9.68 6.13 15.15
CA GLN A 54 -8.40 5.96 15.86
C GLN A 54 -8.08 4.50 16.18
N ILE A 55 -9.07 3.69 16.58
CA ILE A 55 -8.88 2.27 16.86
C ILE A 55 -8.43 1.54 15.59
N HIS A 56 -9.13 1.73 14.46
CA HIS A 56 -8.76 1.10 13.19
C HIS A 56 -7.32 1.43 12.79
N HIS A 57 -6.90 2.68 12.92
CA HIS A 57 -5.54 3.11 12.54
C HIS A 57 -4.47 2.59 13.50
N LYS A 58 -4.78 2.44 14.80
CA LYS A 58 -3.88 1.79 15.78
C LYS A 58 -3.73 0.30 15.50
N VAL A 59 -4.83 -0.41 15.25
CA VAL A 59 -4.83 -1.84 14.89
C VAL A 59 -4.04 -2.06 13.60
N ALA A 60 -4.28 -1.24 12.58
CA ALA A 60 -3.54 -1.33 11.33
C ALA A 60 -2.05 -1.05 11.52
N SER A 61 -1.68 -0.06 12.32
CA SER A 61 -0.27 0.22 12.64
C SER A 61 0.41 -0.97 13.33
N LEU A 62 -0.29 -1.70 14.20
CA LEU A 62 0.22 -2.93 14.81
C LEU A 62 0.38 -4.05 13.78
N TRP A 63 -0.56 -4.20 12.85
CA TRP A 63 -0.48 -5.18 11.78
C TRP A 63 0.62 -4.85 10.76
N PHE A 64 0.77 -3.59 10.36
CA PHE A 64 1.83 -3.17 9.44
C PHE A 64 3.23 -3.42 10.02
N ARG A 65 3.44 -3.29 11.33
CA ARG A 65 4.72 -3.68 11.97
C ARG A 65 5.00 -5.17 11.88
N LEU A 66 3.97 -6.01 11.99
CA LEU A 66 4.11 -7.46 11.77
C LEU A 66 4.47 -7.76 10.31
N VAL A 67 3.83 -7.06 9.36
CA VAL A 67 4.18 -7.18 7.94
C VAL A 67 5.64 -6.80 7.69
N LEU A 68 6.10 -5.68 8.28
CA LEU A 68 7.52 -5.29 8.22
C LEU A 68 8.44 -6.28 8.92
N PHE A 69 8.02 -6.91 10.01
CA PHE A 69 8.79 -7.99 10.65
C PHE A 69 8.95 -9.17 9.68
N VAL A 70 7.87 -9.61 9.05
CA VAL A 70 7.92 -10.71 8.07
C VAL A 70 8.90 -10.39 6.93
N PHE A 71 8.83 -9.18 6.38
CA PHE A 71 9.66 -8.80 5.23
C PHE A 71 11.10 -8.42 5.59
N GLU A 72 11.30 -7.43 6.47
CA GLU A 72 12.63 -6.90 6.78
C GLU A 72 13.44 -7.81 7.73
N VAL A 73 12.77 -8.56 8.61
CA VAL A 73 13.45 -9.38 9.65
C VAL A 73 13.46 -10.85 9.26
N PHE A 74 12.28 -11.46 9.13
CA PHE A 74 12.17 -12.90 8.90
C PHE A 74 12.67 -13.28 7.50
N ASN A 75 12.27 -12.55 6.46
CA ASN A 75 12.69 -12.78 5.07
C ASN A 75 14.00 -12.08 4.70
N GLY A 76 14.52 -11.20 5.56
CA GLY A 76 15.83 -10.57 5.39
C GLY A 76 15.91 -9.62 4.20
N ILE A 77 14.81 -8.92 3.88
CA ILE A 77 14.81 -7.90 2.84
C ILE A 77 15.49 -6.63 3.38
N GLU A 78 16.62 -6.26 2.79
CA GLU A 78 17.31 -5.01 3.09
C GLU A 78 16.62 -3.85 2.37
N VAL A 79 16.31 -2.78 3.09
CA VAL A 79 15.74 -1.55 2.49
C VAL A 79 16.75 -0.42 2.60
N ARG A 80 17.18 0.08 1.44
CA ARG A 80 18.16 1.16 1.28
C ARG A 80 17.45 2.46 0.92
N TYR A 81 17.73 3.51 1.67
CA TYR A 81 17.13 4.83 1.51
C TYR A 81 18.15 5.83 0.99
N TYR A 82 17.79 6.56 -0.06
CA TYR A 82 18.62 7.52 -0.77
C TYR A 82 17.90 8.88 -0.83
N GLY A 83 18.66 9.95 -1.01
CA GLY A 83 18.13 11.30 -1.19
C GLY A 83 17.67 11.97 0.11
N ASP A 84 16.55 12.68 0.04
CA ASP A 84 16.07 13.59 1.07
C ASP A 84 15.49 12.87 2.31
N GLU A 85 15.52 13.56 3.45
CA GLU A 85 14.84 13.11 4.65
C GLU A 85 13.33 13.40 4.59
N VAL A 86 12.55 12.49 5.18
CA VAL A 86 11.10 12.61 5.23
C VAL A 86 10.67 13.17 6.59
N GLY A 87 9.81 14.19 6.58
CA GLY A 87 9.37 14.87 7.79
C GLY A 87 8.52 13.97 8.68
N GLN A 88 8.67 14.13 10.00
CA GLN A 88 7.92 13.33 10.97
C GLN A 88 6.50 13.87 11.13
N GLY A 89 5.50 13.00 11.00
CA GLY A 89 4.11 13.35 11.31
C GLY A 89 3.44 14.33 10.33
N GLU A 90 4.07 14.63 9.19
CA GLU A 90 3.52 15.44 8.10
C GLU A 90 2.22 14.85 7.52
N ALA A 91 1.39 15.68 6.90
CA ALA A 91 0.42 15.29 5.88
C ALA A 91 1.13 15.29 4.52
N ALA A 92 1.13 14.16 3.81
CA ALA A 92 1.97 14.02 2.63
C ALA A 92 1.32 13.20 1.52
N ILE A 93 1.77 13.44 0.29
CA ILE A 93 1.54 12.56 -0.85
C ILE A 93 2.86 11.86 -1.17
N LEU A 94 2.84 10.53 -1.26
CA LEU A 94 3.95 9.73 -1.78
C LEU A 94 3.63 9.37 -3.22
N MET A 95 4.30 10.04 -4.15
CA MET A 95 4.20 9.78 -5.59
C MET A 95 5.26 8.74 -5.96
N MET A 96 4.81 7.51 -6.15
CA MET A 96 5.69 6.35 -6.40
C MET A 96 5.62 5.92 -7.87
N ASN A 97 6.74 5.48 -8.44
CA ASN A 97 6.71 4.61 -9.63
C ASN A 97 6.22 3.21 -9.26
N HIS A 98 5.77 2.43 -10.25
CA HIS A 98 5.12 1.13 -10.03
C HIS A 98 5.79 -0.04 -10.76
N PRO A 99 7.03 -0.42 -10.42
CA PRO A 99 7.69 -1.58 -11.03
C PRO A 99 7.04 -2.94 -10.70
N SER A 100 6.33 -3.09 -9.58
CA SER A 100 5.75 -4.36 -9.13
C SER A 100 4.47 -4.23 -8.29
N GLU A 101 3.64 -5.28 -8.26
CA GLU A 101 2.46 -5.38 -7.39
C GLU A 101 2.73 -5.23 -5.88
N VAL A 102 3.99 -5.35 -5.43
CA VAL A 102 4.37 -5.26 -4.01
C VAL A 102 4.84 -3.87 -3.57
N ASP A 103 4.97 -2.90 -4.49
CA ASP A 103 5.62 -1.60 -4.21
C ASP A 103 5.00 -0.85 -3.02
N TRP A 104 3.67 -0.94 -2.89
CA TRP A 104 2.93 -0.30 -1.81
C TRP A 104 3.32 -0.80 -0.42
N LEU A 105 3.83 -2.04 -0.29
CA LEU A 105 4.33 -2.58 0.99
C LEU A 105 5.51 -1.76 1.52
N PHE A 106 6.36 -1.26 0.63
CA PHE A 106 7.54 -0.49 1.02
C PHE A 106 7.22 0.94 1.44
N SER A 107 6.01 1.44 1.14
CA SER A 107 5.50 2.68 1.76
C SER A 107 5.36 2.54 3.29
N TYR A 108 5.10 1.32 3.79
CA TYR A 108 5.02 1.05 5.24
C TYR A 108 6.39 1.20 5.89
N SER A 109 7.45 0.81 5.16
CA SER A 109 8.84 0.92 5.61
C SER A 109 9.23 2.39 5.81
N ILE A 110 8.90 3.26 4.84
CA ILE A 110 9.10 4.73 4.93
C ILE A 110 8.29 5.31 6.10
N ALA A 111 7.00 4.96 6.19
CA ALA A 111 6.08 5.52 7.18
C ALA A 111 6.40 5.10 8.63
N GLN A 112 6.92 3.89 8.83
CA GLN A 112 7.36 3.41 10.13
C GLN A 112 8.55 4.23 10.66
N ARG A 113 9.43 4.70 9.77
CA ARG A 113 10.63 5.50 10.12
C ARG A 113 10.32 6.98 10.36
N THR A 114 9.11 7.41 10.04
CA THR A 114 8.66 8.83 10.08
C THR A 114 7.46 9.05 11.00
N LYS A 115 7.11 8.04 11.81
CA LYS A 115 5.94 8.06 12.72
C LYS A 115 4.60 8.31 12.00
N SER A 116 4.52 7.90 10.74
CA SER A 116 3.35 8.08 9.87
C SER A 116 2.68 6.75 9.49
N LEU A 117 3.11 5.63 10.07
CA LEU A 117 2.59 4.30 9.73
C LEU A 117 1.06 4.17 9.89
N SER A 118 0.48 4.75 10.95
CA SER A 118 -0.97 4.78 11.13
C SER A 118 -1.66 5.80 10.23
N LYS A 119 -0.98 6.53 9.35
CA LYS A 119 -1.56 7.61 8.52
C LYS A 119 -1.77 7.22 7.06
N ILE A 120 -1.24 6.07 6.65
CA ILE A 120 -1.18 5.67 5.25
C ILE A 120 -2.58 5.43 4.66
N LYS A 121 -2.75 5.91 3.44
CA LYS A 121 -3.91 5.73 2.57
C LYS A 121 -3.40 5.40 1.17
N VAL A 122 -3.42 4.13 0.80
CA VAL A 122 -3.04 3.72 -0.55
C VAL A 122 -4.24 3.84 -1.47
N ILE A 123 -4.04 4.39 -2.66
CA ILE A 123 -5.03 4.34 -3.73
C ILE A 123 -5.00 2.95 -4.35
N LEU A 124 -6.12 2.24 -4.29
CA LEU A 124 -6.21 0.83 -4.68
C LEU A 124 -7.21 0.62 -5.81
N LYS A 125 -7.00 -0.44 -6.58
CA LYS A 125 -8.03 -0.98 -7.47
C LYS A 125 -9.22 -1.45 -6.64
N ASN A 126 -10.45 -1.17 -7.09
CA ASN A 126 -11.68 -1.57 -6.39
C ASN A 126 -11.73 -3.07 -6.06
N ASP A 127 -11.14 -3.93 -6.88
CA ASP A 127 -11.13 -5.38 -6.65
C ASP A 127 -10.40 -5.81 -5.37
N VAL A 128 -9.47 -4.99 -4.86
CA VAL A 128 -8.71 -5.30 -3.64
C VAL A 128 -9.63 -5.42 -2.42
N ARG A 129 -10.81 -4.76 -2.45
CA ARG A 129 -11.80 -4.83 -1.35
C ARG A 129 -12.33 -6.24 -1.10
N TYR A 130 -12.25 -7.14 -2.08
CA TYR A 130 -12.72 -8.52 -1.97
C TYR A 130 -11.71 -9.45 -1.30
N VAL A 131 -10.45 -9.01 -1.10
CA VAL A 131 -9.40 -9.83 -0.49
C VAL A 131 -9.70 -10.00 1.01
N PRO A 132 -9.91 -11.24 1.51
CA PRO A 132 -10.18 -11.47 2.92
C PRO A 132 -9.06 -10.98 3.84
N GLY A 133 -9.43 -10.41 4.99
CA GLY A 133 -8.49 -9.84 5.95
C GLY A 133 -7.90 -8.50 5.48
N VAL A 134 -6.99 -8.53 4.51
CA VAL A 134 -6.25 -7.34 4.03
C VAL A 134 -7.18 -6.33 3.36
N GLY A 135 -7.99 -6.76 2.39
CA GLY A 135 -8.92 -5.88 1.68
C GLY A 135 -9.99 -5.28 2.60
N TRP A 136 -10.52 -6.11 3.50
CA TRP A 136 -11.47 -5.67 4.54
C TRP A 136 -10.85 -4.66 5.51
N GLY A 137 -9.58 -4.85 5.87
CA GLY A 137 -8.80 -3.90 6.65
C GLY A 137 -8.62 -2.56 5.93
N CYS A 138 -8.27 -2.58 4.64
CA CYS A 138 -8.18 -1.37 3.82
C CYS A 138 -9.51 -0.60 3.75
N ASP A 139 -10.64 -1.31 3.61
CA ASP A 139 -11.98 -0.72 3.69
C ASP A 139 -12.23 -0.06 5.05
N ASN A 140 -11.91 -0.76 6.15
CA ASN A 140 -12.04 -0.22 7.52
C ASN A 140 -11.15 1.01 7.76
N LEU A 141 -10.03 1.11 7.05
CA LEU A 141 -9.10 2.22 7.10
C LEU A 141 -9.49 3.37 6.17
N ASP A 142 -10.66 3.34 5.53
CA ASP A 142 -11.09 4.40 4.61
C ASP A 142 -10.07 4.65 3.47
N TYR A 143 -9.42 3.59 2.96
CA TYR A 143 -8.57 3.69 1.76
C TYR A 143 -9.40 4.12 0.54
N ILE A 144 -8.73 4.64 -0.49
CA ILE A 144 -9.36 5.20 -1.68
C ILE A 144 -9.39 4.12 -2.76
N PHE A 145 -10.57 3.60 -3.09
CA PHE A 145 -10.74 2.56 -4.10
C PHE A 145 -11.19 3.16 -5.43
N LEU A 146 -10.50 2.84 -6.52
CA LEU A 146 -10.80 3.34 -7.86
C LEU A 146 -11.41 2.25 -8.75
N SER A 147 -12.42 2.65 -9.50
CA SER A 147 -13.21 1.80 -10.40
C SER A 147 -12.75 1.85 -11.86
N ARG A 148 -11.81 2.75 -12.21
CA ARG A 148 -11.40 3.09 -13.58
C ARG A 148 -12.48 3.84 -14.36
N ASP A 149 -13.42 4.47 -13.66
CA ASP A 149 -14.37 5.42 -14.22
C ASP A 149 -14.10 6.81 -13.64
N TRP A 150 -13.56 7.72 -14.47
CA TRP A 150 -13.10 9.02 -13.99
C TRP A 150 -14.20 9.86 -13.33
N ALA A 151 -15.43 9.82 -13.84
CA ALA A 151 -16.52 10.63 -13.29
C ALA A 151 -16.85 10.20 -11.85
N PHE A 152 -16.89 8.89 -11.62
CA PHE A 152 -17.06 8.32 -10.29
C PHE A 152 -15.81 8.53 -9.43
N ASP A 153 -14.63 8.16 -9.95
CA ASP A 153 -13.36 8.16 -9.22
C ASP A 153 -13.02 9.56 -8.70
N LYS A 154 -13.23 10.62 -9.51
CA LYS A 154 -13.06 12.01 -9.07
C LYS A 154 -13.96 12.34 -7.88
N SER A 155 -15.25 12.07 -7.99
CA SER A 155 -16.23 12.32 -6.93
C SER A 155 -15.94 11.53 -5.65
N HIS A 156 -15.45 10.30 -5.80
CA HIS A 156 -15.08 9.42 -4.69
C HIS A 156 -13.81 9.90 -3.98
N ILE A 157 -12.79 10.33 -4.73
CA ILE A 157 -11.56 10.94 -4.19
C ILE A 157 -11.95 12.18 -3.37
N GLU A 158 -12.71 13.11 -3.94
CA GLU A 158 -13.15 14.34 -3.24
C GLU A 158 -13.92 14.00 -1.95
N TYR A 159 -14.83 13.03 -1.99
CA TYR A 159 -15.55 12.55 -0.81
C TYR A 159 -14.62 12.04 0.29
N LYS A 160 -13.61 11.22 -0.06
CA LYS A 160 -12.64 10.70 0.90
C LYS A 160 -11.74 11.79 1.49
N LEU A 161 -11.25 12.70 0.65
CA LEU A 161 -10.41 13.81 1.09
C LEU A 161 -11.18 14.74 2.04
N ASN A 162 -12.42 15.08 1.73
CA ASN A 162 -13.28 15.86 2.64
C ASN A 162 -13.52 15.12 3.96
N GLY A 163 -13.75 13.81 3.93
CA GLY A 163 -13.84 12.99 5.14
C GLY A 163 -12.57 13.05 6.00
N PHE A 164 -11.38 13.07 5.40
CA PHE A 164 -10.13 13.28 6.16
C PHE A 164 -10.04 14.70 6.74
N LYS A 165 -10.53 15.71 6.01
CA LYS A 165 -10.56 17.08 6.50
C LYS A 165 -11.45 17.24 7.73
N GLU A 166 -12.65 16.67 7.69
CA GLU A 166 -13.62 16.65 8.81
C GLU A 166 -13.03 16.00 10.07
N MET A 167 -12.21 14.96 9.90
CA MET A 167 -11.60 14.22 11.01
C MET A 167 -10.32 14.91 11.55
N ASP A 168 -9.94 16.05 10.99
CA ASP A 168 -8.64 16.70 11.17
C ASP A 168 -7.46 15.71 11.00
N PHE A 169 -7.60 14.82 10.03
CA PHE A 169 -6.63 13.78 9.76
C PHE A 169 -5.56 14.29 8.79
N LYS A 170 -4.30 13.98 9.09
CA LYS A 170 -3.14 14.25 8.24
C LYS A 170 -2.77 12.96 7.47
N PRO A 171 -3.35 12.68 6.30
CA PRO A 171 -3.12 11.43 5.59
C PRO A 171 -1.72 11.37 4.95
N TRP A 172 -1.22 10.15 4.77
CA TRP A 172 -0.13 9.82 3.87
C TRP A 172 -0.69 9.11 2.65
N ILE A 173 -0.97 9.86 1.59
CA ILE A 173 -1.65 9.33 0.41
C ILE A 173 -0.61 8.76 -0.55
N VAL A 174 -0.67 7.46 -0.81
CA VAL A 174 0.23 6.79 -1.76
C VAL A 174 -0.46 6.69 -3.11
N ILE A 175 0.14 7.28 -4.14
CA ILE A 175 -0.33 7.26 -5.52
C ILE A 175 0.75 6.73 -6.46
N PHE A 176 0.31 5.95 -7.44
CA PHE A 176 1.12 5.48 -8.57
C PHE A 176 0.59 6.12 -9.86
N PRO A 177 1.11 7.27 -10.31
CA PRO A 177 0.65 7.94 -11.52
C PRO A 177 0.66 7.07 -12.79
N GLU A 178 1.46 6.00 -12.84
CA GLU A 178 1.47 5.01 -13.92
C GLU A 178 0.13 4.24 -14.05
N GLY A 179 -0.60 4.10 -12.94
CA GLY A 179 -1.92 3.45 -12.88
C GLY A 179 -1.93 1.93 -13.04
N THR A 180 -0.79 1.31 -13.33
CA THR A 180 -0.58 -0.14 -13.37
C THR A 180 0.90 -0.44 -13.20
N ASP A 181 1.23 -1.64 -12.73
CA ASP A 181 2.61 -2.10 -12.63
C ASP A 181 3.26 -2.27 -14.02
N LEU A 182 4.57 -2.03 -14.08
CA LEU A 182 5.40 -2.11 -15.28
C LEU A 182 5.50 -3.56 -15.80
N ASP A 183 5.26 -3.75 -17.08
CA ASP A 183 5.40 -5.03 -17.79
C ASP A 183 5.78 -4.73 -19.26
N PRO A 184 6.57 -5.58 -19.95
CA PRO A 184 6.98 -5.32 -21.33
C PRO A 184 5.82 -5.01 -22.29
N VAL A 185 4.66 -5.67 -22.13
CA VAL A 185 3.48 -5.43 -22.97
C VAL A 185 2.88 -4.06 -22.68
N LYS A 186 2.83 -3.66 -21.40
CA LYS A 186 2.30 -2.36 -20.99
C LYS A 186 3.25 -1.22 -21.36
N LEU A 187 4.55 -1.47 -21.29
CA LEU A 187 5.60 -0.52 -21.71
C LEU A 187 5.48 -0.23 -23.21
N LYS A 188 5.33 -1.27 -24.04
CA LYS A 188 5.08 -1.09 -25.48
C LYS A 188 3.83 -0.25 -25.75
N LYS A 189 2.70 -0.55 -25.08
CA LYS A 189 1.48 0.27 -25.20
C LYS A 189 1.69 1.72 -24.75
N SER A 190 2.54 1.93 -23.73
CA SER A 190 2.92 3.27 -23.29
C SER A 190 3.73 4.00 -24.36
N TRP A 191 4.66 3.33 -25.05
CA TRP A 191 5.40 3.92 -26.17
C TRP A 191 4.50 4.27 -27.34
N ASP A 192 3.59 3.37 -27.74
CA ASP A 192 2.64 3.61 -28.83
C ASP A 192 1.77 4.84 -28.53
N TYR A 193 1.30 4.98 -27.28
CA TYR A 193 0.56 6.15 -26.84
C TYR A 193 1.43 7.41 -26.83
N SER A 194 2.68 7.32 -26.39
CA SER A 194 3.61 8.46 -26.41
C SER A 194 3.88 8.95 -27.83
N GLU A 195 4.17 8.06 -28.79
CA GLU A 195 4.39 8.42 -30.20
C GLU A 195 3.19 9.13 -30.80
N LYS A 196 1.99 8.57 -30.60
CA LYS A 196 0.76 9.12 -31.16
C LYS A 196 0.47 10.55 -30.68
N ASN A 197 0.88 10.90 -29.47
CA ASN A 197 0.58 12.20 -28.86
C ASN A 197 1.80 13.13 -28.78
N GLY A 198 2.97 12.73 -29.33
CA GLY A 198 4.20 13.51 -29.23
C GLY A 198 4.75 13.63 -27.80
N PHE A 199 4.46 12.67 -26.92
CA PHE A 199 4.95 12.65 -25.55
C PHE A 199 6.30 11.92 -25.42
N PRO A 200 7.05 12.14 -24.32
CA PRO A 200 8.28 11.42 -24.06
C PRO A 200 8.07 9.90 -23.98
N LYS A 201 9.11 9.16 -24.36
CA LYS A 201 9.21 7.71 -24.12
C LYS A 201 10.15 7.46 -22.95
N PHE A 202 9.74 6.56 -22.06
CA PHE A 202 10.54 6.10 -20.92
C PHE A 202 10.75 4.59 -21.01
N ASN A 203 11.86 4.08 -20.50
CA ASN A 203 12.24 2.66 -20.62
C ASN A 203 12.08 1.88 -19.31
N ASN A 204 12.02 2.59 -18.19
CA ASN A 204 12.04 2.04 -16.84
C ASN A 204 10.76 2.35 -16.05
N VAL A 205 9.87 3.17 -16.60
CA VAL A 205 8.56 3.55 -16.06
C VAL A 205 7.55 3.68 -17.20
N LEU A 206 6.26 3.55 -16.88
CA LEU A 206 5.19 3.91 -17.81
C LEU A 206 4.97 5.43 -17.83
N LEU A 207 4.38 5.93 -18.92
CA LEU A 207 4.00 7.33 -19.03
C LEU A 207 2.95 7.66 -17.93
N PRO A 208 3.24 8.64 -17.04
CA PRO A 208 2.37 8.92 -15.91
C PRO A 208 1.09 9.68 -16.31
N ARG A 209 0.03 9.51 -15.52
CA ARG A 209 -1.27 10.17 -15.71
C ARG A 209 -1.49 11.23 -14.63
N HIS A 210 -1.68 12.48 -15.04
CA HIS A 210 -1.78 13.63 -14.12
C HIS A 210 -3.13 13.75 -13.40
N LYS A 211 -4.24 13.29 -13.99
CA LYS A 211 -5.61 13.50 -13.46
C LYS A 211 -5.78 13.07 -12.01
N GLY A 212 -5.31 11.88 -11.65
CA GLY A 212 -5.39 11.37 -10.28
C GLY A 212 -4.56 12.19 -9.29
N LEU A 213 -3.37 12.65 -9.72
CA LEU A 213 -2.52 13.52 -8.91
C LEU A 213 -3.20 14.89 -8.69
N HIS A 214 -3.75 15.48 -9.76
CA HIS A 214 -4.47 16.76 -9.69
C HIS A 214 -5.64 16.70 -8.71
N ALA A 215 -6.49 15.66 -8.82
CA ALA A 215 -7.66 15.48 -7.95
C ALA A 215 -7.33 15.25 -6.47
N ILE A 216 -6.07 15.04 -6.13
CA ILE A 216 -5.62 14.85 -4.73
C ILE A 216 -4.85 16.07 -4.24
N VAL A 217 -3.87 16.52 -5.01
CA VAL A 217 -3.02 17.65 -4.64
C VAL A 217 -3.88 18.90 -4.49
N GLU A 218 -4.75 19.19 -5.46
CA GLU A 218 -5.46 20.46 -5.48
C GLU A 218 -6.43 20.62 -4.30
N PRO A 219 -7.31 19.64 -3.98
CA PRO A 219 -8.16 19.76 -2.81
C PRO A 219 -7.40 19.72 -1.48
N MET A 220 -6.16 19.24 -1.43
CA MET A 220 -5.39 19.11 -0.18
C MET A 220 -4.24 20.12 -0.06
N ARG A 221 -4.08 21.02 -1.03
CA ARG A 221 -2.91 21.91 -1.16
C ARG A 221 -2.69 22.79 0.08
N ASP A 222 -3.76 23.20 0.75
CA ASP A 222 -3.77 24.00 1.98
C ASP A 222 -3.43 23.20 3.25
N ARG A 223 -3.43 21.87 3.17
CA ARG A 223 -3.25 20.96 4.32
C ARG A 223 -2.04 20.03 4.19
N LEU A 224 -1.43 19.96 3.01
CA LEU A 224 -0.24 19.15 2.78
C LEU A 224 0.98 19.89 3.33
N ASP A 225 1.83 19.14 4.03
CA ASP A 225 3.13 19.63 4.48
C ASP A 225 4.20 19.34 3.39
N ALA A 226 4.03 18.27 2.59
CA ALA A 226 4.97 17.89 1.53
C ALA A 226 4.37 16.97 0.45
N VAL A 227 5.00 16.97 -0.73
CA VAL A 227 4.88 15.88 -1.71
C VAL A 227 6.25 15.23 -1.85
N TYR A 228 6.29 13.91 -1.72
CA TYR A 228 7.51 13.13 -1.87
C TYR A 228 7.47 12.36 -3.17
N ASP A 229 8.44 12.64 -4.03
CA ASP A 229 8.72 11.83 -5.20
C ASP A 229 9.59 10.65 -4.80
N ILE A 230 9.03 9.45 -4.94
CA ILE A 230 9.66 8.21 -4.49
C ILE A 230 9.99 7.36 -5.71
N THR A 231 11.26 7.06 -5.91
CA THR A 231 11.74 6.15 -6.96
C THR A 231 12.15 4.85 -6.29
N ILE A 232 11.32 3.81 -6.42
CA ILE A 232 11.58 2.46 -5.92
C ILE A 232 12.14 1.60 -7.05
N GLY A 233 13.17 0.81 -6.74
CA GLY A 233 13.79 -0.10 -7.68
C GLY A 233 14.32 -1.38 -7.02
N TYR A 234 14.39 -2.43 -7.82
CA TYR A 234 14.80 -3.77 -7.43
C TYR A 234 15.84 -4.31 -8.43
N GLU A 235 16.65 -5.27 -7.99
CA GLU A 235 17.54 -6.03 -8.91
C GLU A 235 16.73 -6.81 -9.95
N SER A 236 15.60 -7.40 -9.53
CA SER A 236 14.65 -8.06 -10.42
C SER A 236 13.23 -7.85 -9.93
N LYS A 237 12.25 -7.79 -10.85
CA LYS A 237 10.85 -7.52 -10.52
C LYS A 237 10.32 -8.56 -9.52
N PRO A 238 9.96 -8.16 -8.28
CA PRO A 238 9.42 -9.08 -7.30
C PRO A 238 7.95 -9.41 -7.56
N SER A 239 7.49 -10.52 -7.00
CA SER A 239 6.09 -10.86 -6.85
C SER A 239 5.73 -11.00 -5.38
N ILE A 240 4.44 -11.05 -5.05
CA ILE A 240 4.00 -11.33 -3.67
C ILE A 240 4.62 -12.63 -3.15
N LEU A 241 4.61 -13.69 -3.97
CA LEU A 241 5.14 -15.00 -3.57
C LEU A 241 6.66 -14.93 -3.30
N SER A 242 7.42 -14.23 -4.14
CA SER A 242 8.86 -14.11 -3.97
C SER A 242 9.24 -13.27 -2.74
N CYS A 243 8.41 -12.27 -2.39
CA CYS A 243 8.58 -11.48 -1.18
C CYS A 243 8.30 -12.31 0.07
N ILE A 244 7.24 -13.14 0.04
CA ILE A 244 6.82 -14.01 1.15
C ILE A 244 7.82 -15.17 1.36
N SER A 245 8.41 -15.70 0.30
CA SER A 245 9.47 -16.72 0.37
C SER A 245 10.82 -16.16 0.79
N GLY A 246 10.99 -14.83 0.74
CA GLY A 246 12.28 -14.16 0.92
C GLY A 246 13.28 -14.43 -0.21
N THR A 247 12.83 -14.87 -1.39
CA THR A 247 13.72 -15.13 -2.53
C THR A 247 14.01 -13.86 -3.34
N ASN A 248 13.01 -12.98 -3.49
CA ASN A 248 13.15 -11.71 -4.22
C ASN A 248 12.11 -10.69 -3.72
N PRO A 249 12.48 -9.44 -3.40
CA PRO A 249 13.82 -8.86 -3.48
C PRO A 249 14.70 -9.20 -2.28
N LYS A 250 16.02 -9.21 -2.47
CA LYS A 250 16.99 -9.17 -1.36
C LYS A 250 17.26 -7.76 -0.91
N VAL A 251 17.33 -6.84 -1.86
CA VAL A 251 17.54 -5.41 -1.63
C VAL A 251 16.44 -4.62 -2.32
N VAL A 252 15.90 -3.63 -1.61
CA VAL A 252 14.96 -2.64 -2.12
C VAL A 252 15.60 -1.27 -2.03
N ASN A 253 15.74 -0.60 -3.17
CA ASN A 253 16.34 0.72 -3.25
C ASN A 253 15.22 1.76 -3.35
N ILE A 254 15.18 2.71 -2.42
CA ILE A 254 14.17 3.77 -2.35
C ILE A 254 14.89 5.11 -2.38
N HIS A 255 14.78 5.83 -3.50
CA HIS A 255 15.23 7.21 -3.61
C HIS A 255 14.07 8.16 -3.31
N ILE A 256 14.31 9.13 -2.44
CA ILE A 256 13.32 10.09 -1.96
C ILE A 256 13.76 11.49 -2.39
N LYS A 257 12.85 12.23 -3.03
CA LYS A 257 13.02 13.65 -3.35
C LYS A 257 11.82 14.43 -2.81
N LYS A 258 12.05 15.44 -1.97
CA LYS A 258 11.00 16.32 -1.46
C LYS A 258 10.67 17.37 -2.51
N ILE A 259 9.40 17.49 -2.86
CA ILE A 259 8.87 18.49 -3.79
C ILE A 259 8.07 19.50 -2.97
N LEU A 260 8.40 20.79 -3.14
CA LEU A 260 7.65 21.87 -2.51
C LEU A 260 6.33 22.09 -3.27
N LEU A 261 5.24 22.32 -2.54
CA LEU A 261 3.91 22.50 -3.15
C LEU A 261 3.86 23.66 -4.16
N LYS A 262 4.65 24.71 -3.92
CA LYS A 262 4.76 25.86 -4.85
C LYS A 262 5.34 25.48 -6.21
N ASP A 263 6.09 24.38 -6.29
CA ASP A 263 6.71 23.89 -7.52
C ASP A 263 5.77 22.97 -8.32
N ILE A 264 4.60 22.62 -7.75
CA ILE A 264 3.59 21.78 -8.41
C ILE A 264 2.56 22.69 -9.09
N PRO A 265 2.43 22.66 -10.42
CA PRO A 265 1.44 23.46 -11.14
C PRO A 265 0.00 23.13 -10.73
N THR A 266 -0.86 24.15 -10.75
CA THR A 266 -2.31 24.02 -10.52
C THR A 266 -3.07 23.75 -11.82
N ASP A 267 -2.58 24.27 -12.95
CA ASP A 267 -3.13 24.05 -14.28
C ASP A 267 -2.86 22.61 -14.77
N GLU A 268 -3.87 21.93 -15.32
CA GLU A 268 -3.78 20.51 -15.68
C GLU A 268 -2.73 20.23 -16.77
N ASP A 269 -2.63 21.10 -17.79
CA ASP A 269 -1.70 20.92 -18.91
C ASP A 269 -0.25 21.16 -18.47
N LYS A 270 -0.03 22.19 -17.64
CA LYS A 270 1.29 22.43 -17.01
C LYS A 270 1.66 21.31 -16.05
N LEU A 271 0.71 20.78 -15.29
CA LEU A 271 0.93 19.65 -14.37
C LEU A 271 1.33 18.40 -15.14
N GLN A 272 0.72 18.12 -16.29
CA GLN A 272 1.11 17.00 -17.15
C GLN A 272 2.57 17.13 -17.60
N SER A 273 2.94 18.28 -18.15
CA SER A 273 4.30 18.52 -18.63
C SER A 273 5.33 18.44 -17.51
N TRP A 274 5.01 19.01 -16.35
CA TRP A 274 5.83 18.90 -15.13
C TRP A 274 6.00 17.45 -14.68
N LEU A 275 4.92 16.66 -14.66
CA LEU A 275 4.94 15.27 -14.24
C LEU A 275 5.79 14.40 -15.19
N PHE A 276 5.80 14.70 -16.49
CA PHE A 276 6.72 14.07 -17.45
C PHE A 276 8.18 14.41 -17.13
N GLY A 277 8.48 15.64 -16.70
CA GLY A 277 9.80 16.04 -16.23
C GLY A 277 10.25 15.21 -15.02
N VAL A 278 9.38 15.07 -14.01
CA VAL A 278 9.66 14.22 -12.83
C VAL A 278 9.92 12.78 -13.24
N TYR A 279 9.09 12.21 -14.11
CA TYR A 279 9.25 10.82 -14.56
C TYR A 279 10.48 10.60 -15.46
N LYS A 280 10.95 11.63 -16.18
CA LYS A 280 12.22 11.58 -16.90
C LYS A 280 13.40 11.43 -15.93
N GLU A 281 13.39 12.14 -14.81
CA GLU A 281 14.40 11.97 -13.77
C GLU A 281 14.34 10.58 -13.14
N LYS A 282 13.12 10.07 -12.86
CA LYS A 282 12.94 8.69 -12.37
C LYS A 282 13.50 7.64 -13.33
N ASP A 283 13.21 7.79 -14.63
CA ASP A 283 13.66 6.88 -15.66
C ASP A 283 15.19 6.77 -15.70
N ALA A 284 15.87 7.93 -15.59
CA ALA A 284 17.32 8.00 -15.52
C ALA A 284 17.89 7.39 -14.22
N LEU A 285 17.25 7.63 -13.07
CA LEU A 285 17.65 7.02 -11.80
C LEU A 285 17.55 5.49 -11.84
N LEU A 286 16.47 4.96 -12.41
CA LEU A 286 16.27 3.52 -12.56
C LEU A 286 17.23 2.91 -13.58
N GLN A 287 17.57 3.64 -14.64
CA GLN A 287 18.61 3.23 -15.58
C GLN A 287 19.97 3.10 -14.87
N HIS A 288 20.34 4.12 -14.09
CA HIS A 288 21.57 4.10 -13.31
C HIS A 288 21.57 2.95 -12.29
N LEU A 289 20.44 2.69 -11.63
CA LEU A 289 20.29 1.56 -10.71
C LEU A 289 20.50 0.20 -11.41
N LYS A 290 19.98 0.03 -12.63
CA LYS A 290 20.18 -1.21 -13.41
C LYS A 290 21.65 -1.42 -13.78
N GLU A 291 22.36 -0.34 -14.11
CA GLU A 291 23.76 -0.39 -14.53
C GLU A 291 24.73 -0.55 -13.35
N ASN A 292 24.42 0.06 -12.20
CA ASN A 292 25.36 0.22 -11.08
C ASN A 292 24.92 -0.49 -9.79
N GLN A 293 23.74 -1.10 -9.76
CA GLN A 293 23.12 -1.75 -8.59
C GLN A 293 22.89 -0.82 -7.38
N THR A 294 23.07 0.48 -7.56
CA THR A 294 22.79 1.54 -6.57
C THR A 294 22.32 2.81 -7.28
N PHE A 295 21.60 3.68 -6.58
CA PHE A 295 21.35 5.05 -7.06
C PHE A 295 22.61 5.92 -6.94
N PRO A 296 22.70 7.06 -7.68
CA PRO A 296 23.90 7.91 -7.76
C PRO A 296 24.10 8.80 -6.52
N CYS A 297 23.86 8.26 -5.32
CA CYS A 297 24.10 8.93 -4.04
C CYS A 297 24.28 7.90 -2.91
N PRO A 298 24.84 8.28 -1.76
CA PRO A 298 24.95 7.40 -0.61
C PRO A 298 23.58 6.97 -0.07
N PHE A 299 23.50 5.75 0.49
CA PHE A 299 22.30 5.25 1.13
C PHE A 299 22.44 5.07 2.64
N LYS A 300 21.30 5.10 3.32
CA LYS A 300 21.12 4.63 4.69
C LYS A 300 20.34 3.31 4.66
N ALA A 301 20.83 2.29 5.37
CA ALA A 301 20.14 1.01 5.56
C ALA A 301 19.78 0.80 7.04
N PRO A 302 18.79 1.55 7.57
CA PRO A 302 18.42 1.49 8.98
C PRO A 302 17.85 0.11 9.35
N ARG A 303 18.43 -0.50 10.39
CA ARG A 303 17.96 -1.78 10.93
C ARG A 303 16.52 -1.67 11.46
N PRO A 304 15.73 -2.76 11.41
CA PRO A 304 14.40 -2.80 12.01
C PRO A 304 14.42 -2.43 13.50
N GLY A 305 13.63 -1.44 13.88
CA GLY A 305 13.55 -0.98 15.28
C GLY A 305 12.79 -1.95 16.20
N LEU A 306 12.91 -1.73 17.51
CA LEU A 306 12.31 -2.61 18.54
C LEU A 306 10.80 -2.87 18.33
N SER A 307 10.04 -1.85 17.90
CA SER A 307 8.60 -2.02 17.65
C SER A 307 8.27 -2.99 16.50
N ILE A 308 9.15 -3.14 15.52
CA ILE A 308 9.02 -4.16 14.46
C ILE A 308 9.38 -5.52 15.05
N LEU A 309 10.51 -5.63 15.75
CA LEU A 309 10.98 -6.88 16.36
C LEU A 309 9.98 -7.45 17.38
N ALA A 310 9.39 -6.61 18.22
CA ALA A 310 8.41 -7.01 19.22
C ALA A 310 7.04 -7.38 18.62
N SER A 311 6.75 -6.98 17.38
CA SER A 311 5.42 -7.17 16.78
C SER A 311 5.04 -8.65 16.67
N ILE A 312 5.98 -9.53 16.32
CA ILE A 312 5.72 -10.98 16.24
C ILE A 312 5.28 -11.54 17.59
N PHE A 313 5.97 -11.17 18.66
CA PHE A 313 5.66 -11.63 20.01
C PHE A 313 4.29 -11.09 20.45
N ILE A 314 4.01 -9.81 20.20
CA ILE A 314 2.72 -9.19 20.52
C ILE A 314 1.58 -9.93 19.80
N TRP A 315 1.74 -10.19 18.50
CA TRP A 315 0.72 -10.88 17.71
C TRP A 315 0.50 -12.31 18.18
N PHE A 316 1.55 -13.09 18.42
CA PHE A 316 1.39 -14.47 18.86
C PHE A 316 0.81 -14.57 20.29
N LYS A 317 1.32 -13.77 21.23
CA LYS A 317 0.93 -13.84 22.64
C LYS A 317 -0.48 -13.31 22.91
N PHE A 318 -0.86 -12.20 22.27
CA PHE A 318 -2.10 -11.49 22.64
C PHE A 318 -3.23 -11.67 21.63
N PHE A 319 -2.94 -12.09 20.40
CA PHE A 319 -3.95 -12.16 19.35
C PHE A 319 -4.06 -13.56 18.74
N ILE A 320 -3.04 -14.04 18.01
CA ILE A 320 -3.11 -15.30 17.27
C ILE A 320 -3.38 -16.48 18.20
N GLY A 321 -2.59 -16.66 19.26
CA GLY A 321 -2.76 -17.79 20.20
C GLY A 321 -4.13 -17.74 20.91
N PRO A 322 -4.45 -16.67 21.66
CA PRO A 322 -5.70 -16.57 22.41
C PRO A 322 -6.95 -16.63 21.52
N LEU A 323 -6.99 -15.90 20.39
CA LEU A 323 -8.16 -15.90 19.51
C LEU A 323 -8.37 -17.26 18.84
N THR A 324 -7.28 -17.94 18.45
CA THR A 324 -7.36 -19.31 17.93
C THR A 324 -7.93 -20.26 18.98
N ALA A 325 -7.43 -20.21 20.22
CA ALA A 325 -7.96 -21.00 21.33
C ALA A 325 -9.46 -20.71 21.57
N LEU A 326 -9.86 -19.44 21.58
CA LEU A 326 -11.26 -19.06 21.72
C LEU A 326 -12.14 -19.60 20.59
N ILE A 327 -11.66 -19.58 19.34
CA ILE A 327 -12.36 -20.20 18.22
C ILE A 327 -12.50 -21.71 18.42
N PHE A 328 -11.49 -22.42 18.94
CA PHE A 328 -11.61 -23.87 19.16
C PHE A 328 -12.55 -24.24 20.32
N TYR A 329 -12.47 -23.52 21.44
CA TYR A 329 -13.15 -23.89 22.68
C TYR A 329 -14.52 -23.24 22.89
N SER A 330 -14.82 -22.11 22.25
CA SER A 330 -16.06 -21.35 22.49
C SER A 330 -17.00 -21.37 21.29
N THR A 331 -18.15 -22.04 21.43
CA THR A 331 -19.21 -22.05 20.41
C THR A 331 -19.72 -20.64 20.06
N PRO A 332 -20.00 -19.73 21.03
CA PRO A 332 -20.37 -18.35 20.70
C PRO A 332 -19.32 -17.62 19.85
N VAL A 333 -18.02 -17.80 20.14
CA VAL A 333 -16.94 -17.16 19.37
C VAL A 333 -16.88 -17.73 17.95
N ARG A 334 -17.09 -19.04 17.75
CA ARG A 334 -17.19 -19.64 16.42
C ARG A 334 -18.33 -19.05 15.61
N ILE A 335 -19.51 -18.93 16.21
CA ILE A 335 -20.68 -18.33 15.56
C ILE A 335 -20.38 -16.88 15.18
N TYR A 336 -19.83 -16.08 16.11
CA TYR A 336 -19.39 -14.71 15.83
C TYR A 336 -18.40 -14.64 14.65
N PHE A 337 -17.38 -15.51 14.65
CA PHE A 337 -16.36 -15.53 13.61
C PHE A 337 -16.97 -15.81 12.22
N ILE A 338 -17.87 -16.79 12.13
CA ILE A 338 -18.60 -17.12 10.89
C ILE A 338 -19.46 -15.94 10.44
N LEU A 339 -20.26 -15.35 11.35
CA LEU A 339 -21.11 -14.20 11.04
C LEU A 339 -20.31 -12.98 10.61
N ALA A 340 -19.16 -12.74 11.23
CA ALA A 340 -18.26 -11.65 10.87
C ALA A 340 -17.67 -11.84 9.45
N ILE A 341 -17.28 -13.06 9.09
CA ILE A 341 -16.83 -13.39 7.73
C ILE A 341 -17.95 -13.14 6.72
N ILE A 342 -19.16 -13.64 7.01
CA ILE A 342 -20.34 -13.42 6.18
C ILE A 342 -20.58 -11.92 6.00
N TYR A 343 -20.59 -11.15 7.09
CA TYR A 343 -20.74 -9.70 7.07
C TYR A 343 -19.72 -9.04 6.13
N TYR A 344 -18.43 -9.38 6.23
CA TYR A 344 -17.42 -8.75 5.38
C TYR A 344 -17.55 -9.14 3.89
N ILE A 345 -17.89 -10.41 3.61
CA ILE A 345 -18.17 -10.86 2.23
C ILE A 345 -19.33 -10.05 1.64
N PHE A 346 -20.43 -9.88 2.37
CA PHE A 346 -21.58 -9.10 1.90
C PHE A 346 -21.27 -7.60 1.82
N ASN A 347 -20.61 -7.02 2.82
CA ASN A 347 -20.19 -5.61 2.83
C ASN A 347 -19.28 -5.27 1.63
N SER A 348 -18.42 -6.19 1.20
CA SER A 348 -17.56 -5.97 0.03
C SER A 348 -18.35 -5.93 -1.30
N LYS A 349 -19.54 -6.53 -1.34
CA LYS A 349 -20.39 -6.68 -2.54
C LYS A 349 -21.56 -5.71 -2.59
N ILE A 350 -22.17 -5.39 -1.45
CA ILE A 350 -23.39 -4.58 -1.36
C ILE A 350 -23.03 -3.11 -1.15
N GLU A 351 -23.32 -2.30 -2.16
CA GLU A 351 -22.99 -0.87 -2.15
C GLU A 351 -23.72 -0.08 -1.05
N GLU A 352 -24.98 -0.42 -0.78
CA GLU A 352 -25.75 0.23 0.29
C GLU A 352 -25.14 0.04 1.69
N LEU A 353 -24.58 -1.14 1.98
CA LEU A 353 -23.84 -1.37 3.22
C LEU A 353 -22.58 -0.51 3.30
N ARG A 354 -21.89 -0.31 2.17
CA ARG A 354 -20.70 0.54 2.11
C ARG A 354 -21.05 2.01 2.32
N LYS A 355 -22.12 2.49 1.70
CA LYS A 355 -22.65 3.84 1.89
C LYS A 355 -23.04 4.10 3.34
N TRP A 356 -23.77 3.16 3.97
CA TRP A 356 -24.14 3.25 5.39
C TRP A 356 -22.92 3.41 6.31
N ARG A 357 -21.80 2.76 5.97
CA ARG A 357 -20.54 2.90 6.69
C ARG A 357 -19.77 4.18 6.38
N GLY A 358 -20.27 5.02 5.47
CA GLY A 358 -19.57 6.20 4.97
C GLY A 358 -18.36 5.86 4.11
N LEU A 359 -18.33 4.68 3.49
CA LEU A 359 -17.22 4.28 2.62
C LEU A 359 -17.34 4.82 1.21
N GLN A 360 -18.55 5.22 0.76
CA GLN A 360 -18.83 5.67 -0.60
C GLN A 360 -19.98 6.69 -0.62
N LYS A 361 -20.00 7.56 -1.64
CA LYS A 361 -21.05 8.58 -1.88
C LYS A 361 -22.11 8.04 -2.86
N ASP A 362 -23.33 8.59 -2.81
CA ASP A 362 -24.48 8.29 -3.69
C ASP A 362 -24.32 8.73 -5.17
N VAL A 363 -23.16 8.50 -5.76
CA VAL A 363 -22.86 8.94 -7.13
C VAL A 363 -22.76 7.76 -8.11
N TYR A 364 -22.59 6.52 -7.62
CA TYR A 364 -22.34 5.36 -8.48
C TYR A 364 -23.59 4.55 -8.83
N LYS A 365 -23.90 4.47 -10.12
CA LYS A 365 -24.56 3.30 -10.72
C LYS A 365 -23.48 2.51 -11.48
N PRO A 366 -23.18 1.25 -11.11
CA PRO A 366 -22.22 0.46 -11.87
C PRO A 366 -22.62 0.38 -13.33
N LYS A 367 -21.65 0.57 -14.24
CA LYS A 367 -21.84 0.19 -15.64
C LYS A 367 -22.18 -1.30 -15.68
N PRO A 368 -23.23 -1.72 -16.42
CA PRO A 368 -23.53 -3.13 -16.56
C PRO A 368 -22.29 -3.82 -17.12
N LYS A 369 -21.93 -4.98 -16.54
CA LYS A 369 -20.88 -5.82 -17.12
C LYS A 369 -21.35 -6.20 -18.52
N VAL A 370 -20.61 -5.77 -19.53
CA VAL A 370 -20.77 -6.31 -20.88
C VAL A 370 -20.30 -7.76 -20.79
N ASN A 371 -21.24 -8.69 -20.94
CA ASN A 371 -20.97 -10.13 -20.92
C ASN A 371 -20.06 -10.56 -22.06
#